data_AF-A0A815G2D5-F1
#
_entry.id   AF-A0A815G2D5-F1
#
_cell.length_a   1.000
_cell.length_b   1.000
_cell.length_c   1.000
_cell.angle_alpha   90.00
_cell.angle_beta   90.00
_cell.angle_gamma   90.00
#
_symmetry.space_group_name_H-M   'P 1'
#
loop_
_entity.id
_entity.type
_entity.pdbx_description
1 polymer ?
#
loop_
_entity_poly.entity_id
_entity_poly.type
_entity_poly.pdbx_seq_one_letter_code
_entity_poly.pdbx_strand_id
1 'polypeptide(L)'
;DEYLFTAIDYYIKRYSNAYFIVASDDKSYCKNLFHNRSNIFVTPQSFSMSDDLITLSLCEHSIITGGTFGWWTGYLANGQVIHDKVYPSGCERREYYYPPWFLIDGNVRAHKNSKNIL
;
A
#
# COMPACT_ATOMS: atom_id res chain seq x y z
N ASP A 1 -6.06 11.36 2.26
CA ASP A 1 -6.18 10.24 3.24
C ASP A 1 -7.32 9.26 2.98
N GLU A 2 -8.40 9.63 2.30
CA GLU A 2 -9.56 8.74 2.03
C GLU A 2 -9.16 7.35 1.50
N TYR A 3 -8.23 7.31 0.54
CA TYR A 3 -7.65 6.07 0.02
C TYR A 3 -7.02 5.20 1.12
N LEU A 4 -6.19 5.79 1.99
CA LEU A 4 -5.51 5.08 3.07
C LEU A 4 -6.53 4.48 4.05
N PHE A 5 -7.56 5.26 4.43
CA PHE A 5 -8.60 4.76 5.32
C PHE A 5 -9.39 3.61 4.69
N THR A 6 -9.74 3.72 3.40
CA THR A 6 -10.43 2.65 2.67
C THR A 6 -9.60 1.37 2.59
N ALA A 7 -8.29 1.50 2.32
CA ALA A 7 -7.37 0.37 2.25
C ALA A 7 -7.11 -0.28 3.62
N ILE A 8 -7.03 0.52 4.69
CA ILE A 8 -6.96 0.01 6.08
C ILE A 8 -8.23 -0.77 6.41
N ASP A 9 -9.41 -0.21 6.11
CA ASP A 9 -10.69 -0.86 6.38
C ASP A 9 -10.87 -2.17 5.59
N TYR A 10 -10.30 -2.25 4.38
CA TYR A 10 -10.24 -3.50 3.61
C TYR A 10 -9.54 -4.61 4.39
N TYR A 11 -8.36 -4.34 4.95
CA TYR A 11 -7.60 -5.34 5.70
C TYR A 11 -8.21 -5.64 7.08
N ILE A 12 -8.75 -4.63 7.79
CA ILE A 12 -9.45 -4.85 9.07
C ILE A 12 -10.67 -5.77 8.90
N LYS A 13 -11.43 -5.63 7.80
CA LYS A 13 -12.58 -6.52 7.52
C LYS A 13 -12.17 -7.95 7.22
N ARG A 14 -10.95 -8.17 6.73
CA ARG A 14 -10.46 -9.48 6.29
C ARG A 14 -9.65 -10.21 7.37
N TYR A 15 -8.99 -9.46 8.24
CA TYR A 15 -8.10 -9.98 9.27
C TYR A 15 -8.52 -9.46 10.64
N SER A 16 -8.95 -10.36 11.51
CA SER A 16 -9.42 -10.03 12.87
C SER A 16 -8.34 -9.44 13.78
N ASN A 17 -7.06 -9.55 13.41
CA ASN A 17 -5.92 -9.05 14.18
C ASN A 17 -4.94 -8.24 13.30
N ALA A 18 -5.47 -7.28 12.54
CA ALA A 18 -4.68 -6.44 11.65
C ALA A 18 -3.95 -5.31 12.39
N TYR A 19 -2.62 -5.31 12.31
CA TYR A 19 -1.75 -4.21 12.74
C TYR A 19 -1.09 -3.58 11.52
N PHE A 20 -0.87 -2.27 11.59
CA PHE A 20 -0.32 -1.50 10.48
C PHE A 20 0.95 -0.78 10.92
N ILE A 21 1.98 -0.87 10.08
CA ILE A 21 3.19 -0.07 10.22
C ILE A 21 3.18 0.97 9.10
N VAL A 22 3.42 2.23 9.46
CA VAL A 22 3.38 3.37 8.54
C VAL A 22 4.76 4.01 8.49
N ALA A 23 5.36 4.04 7.30
CA ALA A 23 6.53 4.87 7.02
C ALA A 23 6.15 5.98 6.04
N SER A 24 6.75 7.16 6.23
CA SER A 24 6.49 8.36 5.44
C SER A 24 7.68 9.31 5.58
N ASP A 25 7.85 10.20 4.61
CA ASP A 25 8.74 11.36 4.72
C ASP A 25 8.20 12.35 5.79
N ASP A 26 6.88 12.50 5.89
CA ASP A 26 6.22 13.26 6.95
C ASP A 26 5.62 12.33 8.03
N LYS A 27 6.48 11.81 8.91
CA LYS A 27 6.07 10.95 10.04
C LYS A 27 5.23 11.70 11.06
N SER A 28 5.42 13.02 11.21
CA SER A 28 4.64 13.85 12.13
C SER A 28 3.19 13.97 11.68
N TYR A 29 2.98 14.20 10.39
CA TYR A 29 1.65 14.16 9.78
C TYR A 29 0.97 12.82 9.99
N CYS A 30 1.66 11.70 9.71
CA CYS A 30 1.07 10.36 9.91
C CYS A 30 0.68 10.10 11.36
N LYS A 31 1.50 10.53 12.34
CA LYS A 31 1.17 10.39 13.77
C LYS A 31 -0.09 11.15 14.13
N ASN A 32 -0.25 12.37 13.61
CA ASN A 32 -1.46 13.17 13.83
C ASN A 32 -2.67 12.54 13.13
N LEU A 33 -2.51 12.09 11.88
CA LEU A 33 -3.58 11.47 11.09
C LEU A 33 -4.15 10.21 11.76
N PHE A 34 -3.29 9.40 12.37
CA PHE A 34 -3.64 8.11 12.97
C PHE A 34 -3.68 8.11 14.51
N HIS A 35 -3.67 9.29 15.15
CA HIS A 35 -3.54 9.41 16.61
C HIS A 35 -4.59 8.65 17.43
N ASN A 36 -5.80 8.44 16.89
CA ASN A 36 -6.90 7.72 17.55
C ASN A 36 -6.97 6.23 17.20
N ARG A 37 -6.00 5.68 16.46
CA ARG A 37 -6.01 4.27 16.02
C ARG A 37 -4.89 3.48 16.72
N SER A 38 -5.27 2.65 17.68
CA SER A 38 -4.32 1.89 18.52
C SER A 38 -3.59 0.75 17.81
N ASN A 39 -4.06 0.32 16.64
CA ASN A 39 -3.46 -0.73 15.83
C ASN A 39 -2.58 -0.21 14.69
N ILE A 40 -2.25 1.09 14.68
CA ILE A 40 -1.41 1.72 13.67
C ILE A 40 -0.18 2.34 14.33
N PHE A 41 1.00 1.98 13.82
CA PHE A 41 2.28 2.43 14.35
C PHE A 41 3.08 3.15 13.27
N VAL A 42 3.43 4.40 13.52
CA VAL A 42 4.35 5.14 12.64
C VAL A 42 5.78 4.81 13.03
N THR A 43 6.65 4.54 12.05
CA THR A 43 8.05 4.22 12.31
C THR A 43 8.78 5.36 13.05
N PRO A 44 9.85 5.06 13.81
CA PRO A 44 10.58 6.07 14.56
C PRO A 44 11.14 7.19 13.67
N GLN A 45 11.25 8.40 14.22
CA GLN A 45 11.87 9.53 13.51
C GLN A 45 13.35 9.27 13.18
N SER A 46 14.01 8.42 13.97
CA SER A 46 15.40 8.02 13.78
C SER A 46 15.61 7.01 12.66
N PHE A 47 14.55 6.40 12.12
CA PHE A 47 14.68 5.44 11.02
C PHE A 47 15.09 6.17 9.74
N SER A 48 16.12 5.65 9.10
CA SER A 48 16.48 6.01 7.74
C SER A 48 15.46 5.45 6.74
N MET A 49 15.54 5.91 5.49
CA MET A 49 14.76 5.34 4.39
C MET A 49 14.99 3.82 4.23
N SER A 50 16.22 3.35 4.48
CA SER A 50 16.55 1.92 4.42
C SER A 50 15.90 1.14 5.55
N ASP A 51 15.86 1.69 6.77
CA ASP A 51 15.19 1.06 7.91
C ASP A 51 13.68 0.96 7.66
N ASP A 52 13.08 2.01 7.10
CA ASP A 52 11.68 2.02 6.70
C ASP A 52 11.40 0.99 5.60
N LEU A 53 12.25 0.91 4.57
CA LEU A 53 12.11 -0.07 3.48
C LEU A 53 12.17 -1.50 3.99
N ILE A 54 13.16 -1.82 4.85
CA ILE A 54 13.32 -3.15 5.44
C ILE A 54 12.13 -3.47 6.35
N THR A 55 11.67 -2.51 7.15
CA THR A 55 10.52 -2.73 8.04
C THR A 55 9.26 -3.04 7.24
N LEU A 56 9.00 -2.30 6.18
CA LEU A 56 7.82 -2.50 5.34
C LEU A 56 7.91 -3.76 4.47
N SER A 57 9.10 -4.16 4.01
CA SER A 57 9.26 -5.39 3.22
C SER A 57 9.03 -6.67 4.03
N LEU A 58 9.09 -6.59 5.36
CA LEU A 58 8.80 -7.71 6.27
C LEU A 58 7.29 -7.85 6.58
N CYS A 59 6.45 -6.92 6.13
CA CYS A 59 5.00 -7.01 6.35
C CYS A 59 4.36 -8.12 5.51
N GLU A 60 3.30 -8.72 6.05
CA GLU A 60 2.53 -9.78 5.36
C GLU A 60 1.74 -9.24 4.16
N HIS A 61 1.30 -7.99 4.26
CA HIS A 61 0.54 -7.26 3.24
C HIS A 61 0.97 -5.80 3.21
N SER A 62 0.74 -5.12 2.09
CA SER A 62 1.14 -3.72 1.91
C SER A 62 -0.03 -2.86 1.44
N ILE A 63 -0.05 -1.62 1.93
CA ILE A 63 -0.77 -0.48 1.35
C ILE A 63 0.31 0.49 0.88
N ILE A 64 0.28 0.86 -0.39
CA ILE A 64 1.28 1.76 -0.97
C ILE A 64 0.58 2.94 -1.65
N THR A 65 1.27 4.08 -1.71
CA THR A 65 0.87 5.26 -2.49
C THR A 65 1.75 5.39 -3.72
N GLY A 66 1.35 6.24 -4.67
CA GLY A 66 2.13 6.52 -5.88
C GLY A 66 3.56 6.95 -5.57
N GLY A 67 4.54 6.18 -6.03
CA GLY A 67 5.96 6.46 -5.85
C GLY A 67 6.83 5.23 -6.01
N THR A 68 8.12 5.43 -6.26
CA THR A 68 9.10 4.33 -6.39
C THR A 68 9.37 3.64 -5.06
N PHE A 69 9.38 4.38 -3.96
CA PHE A 69 9.59 3.84 -2.62
C PHE A 69 8.50 2.81 -2.25
N GLY A 70 7.23 3.22 -2.33
CA GLY A 70 6.08 2.32 -2.08
C GLY A 70 6.04 1.14 -3.05
N TRP A 71 6.43 1.33 -4.31
CA TRP A 71 6.52 0.24 -5.27
C TRP A 71 7.48 -0.86 -4.79
N TRP A 72 8.69 -0.48 -4.35
CA TRP A 72 9.68 -1.44 -3.88
C TRP A 72 9.32 -2.09 -2.55
N THR A 73 8.70 -1.37 -1.61
CA THR A 73 8.25 -1.96 -0.34
C THR A 73 7.21 -3.05 -0.59
N GLY A 74 6.22 -2.78 -1.45
CA GLY A 74 5.20 -3.75 -1.82
C GLY A 74 5.76 -4.93 -2.62
N TYR A 75 6.72 -4.68 -3.52
CA TYR A 75 7.33 -5.73 -4.33
C TYR A 75 8.16 -6.72 -3.50
N LEU A 76 8.84 -6.22 -2.46
CA LEU A 76 9.67 -7.04 -1.58
C LEU A 76 8.85 -7.74 -0.49
N ALA A 77 7.65 -7.26 -0.19
CA ALA A 77 6.73 -7.89 0.77
C ALA A 77 6.09 -9.17 0.21
N ASN A 78 5.77 -10.12 1.07
CA ASN A 78 5.36 -11.47 0.68
C ASN A 78 3.83 -11.66 0.53
N GLY A 79 3.05 -10.62 0.21
CA GLY A 79 1.60 -10.78 0.09
C GLY A 79 0.88 -9.72 -0.72
N GLN A 80 -0.41 -9.53 -0.42
CA GLN A 80 -1.25 -8.61 -1.18
C GLN A 80 -0.74 -7.18 -1.04
N VAL A 81 -0.65 -6.49 -2.17
CA VAL A 81 -0.31 -5.08 -2.24
C VAL A 81 -1.51 -4.33 -2.77
N ILE A 82 -2.04 -3.40 -1.99
CA ILE A 82 -3.06 -2.45 -2.45
C ILE A 82 -2.37 -1.13 -2.76
N HIS A 83 -2.63 -0.58 -3.94
CA HIS A 83 -2.07 0.69 -4.36
C HIS A 83 -3.17 1.65 -4.84
N ASP A 84 -2.87 2.95 -4.77
CA ASP A 84 -3.77 4.01 -5.25
C ASP A 84 -3.81 4.05 -6.80
N LYS A 85 -4.49 5.06 -7.35
CA LYS A 85 -4.59 5.24 -8.80
C LYS A 85 -3.39 5.97 -9.41
N VAL A 86 -2.39 6.35 -8.61
CA VAL A 86 -1.27 7.19 -9.03
C VAL A 86 -0.15 6.32 -9.61
N TYR A 87 0.40 6.70 -10.75
CA TYR A 87 1.55 6.06 -11.40
C TYR A 87 2.33 7.10 -12.22
N PRO A 88 3.61 6.85 -12.56
CA PRO A 88 4.47 7.85 -13.20
C PRO A 88 3.91 8.38 -14.53
N SER A 89 4.10 9.68 -14.77
CA SER A 89 3.80 10.32 -16.05
C SER A 89 4.65 9.71 -17.17
N GLY A 90 4.07 9.54 -18.35
CA GLY A 90 4.71 8.88 -19.49
C GLY A 90 4.50 7.37 -19.55
N CYS A 91 3.91 6.76 -18.52
CA CYS A 91 3.41 5.39 -18.63
C CYS A 91 2.02 5.42 -19.28
N GLU A 92 1.88 4.86 -20.49
CA GLU A 92 0.59 4.84 -21.20
C GLU A 92 -0.49 4.09 -20.43
N ARG A 93 -0.08 3.02 -19.76
CA ARG A 93 -0.98 2.18 -18.97
C ARG A 93 -0.32 1.75 -17.68
N ARG A 94 -1.05 1.94 -16.61
CA ARG A 94 -0.70 1.51 -15.25
C ARG A 94 -0.32 0.02 -15.13
N GLU A 95 -0.95 -0.84 -15.93
CA GLU A 95 -0.67 -2.28 -15.99
C GLU A 95 0.74 -2.61 -16.49
N TYR A 96 1.44 -1.65 -17.11
CA TYR A 96 2.86 -1.77 -17.46
C TYR A 96 3.78 -1.40 -16.29
N TYR A 97 3.27 -0.62 -15.33
CA TYR A 97 4.07 -0.14 -14.20
C TYR A 97 3.91 -1.01 -12.96
N TYR A 98 2.68 -1.42 -12.63
CA TYR A 98 2.43 -2.28 -11.48
C TYR A 98 2.32 -3.75 -11.89
N PRO A 99 2.95 -4.68 -11.14
CA PRO A 99 2.77 -6.10 -11.37
C PRO A 99 1.28 -6.50 -11.32
N PRO A 100 0.86 -7.54 -12.08
CA PRO A 100 -0.55 -7.92 -12.16
C PRO A 100 -1.15 -8.40 -10.83
N TRP A 101 -0.32 -8.76 -9.84
CA TRP A 101 -0.77 -9.15 -8.50
C TRP A 101 -0.94 -7.96 -7.53
N PHE A 102 -0.66 -6.72 -7.95
CA PHE A 102 -0.98 -5.52 -7.17
C PHE A 102 -2.46 -5.14 -7.39
N LEU A 103 -3.21 -5.01 -6.29
CA LEU A 103 -4.64 -4.75 -6.25
C LEU A 103 -4.94 -3.23 -6.24
N ILE A 104 -6.04 -2.84 -6.88
CA ILE A 104 -6.50 -1.45 -6.93
C ILE A 104 -7.64 -1.29 -5.93
N ASP A 105 -7.52 -0.41 -4.94
CA ASP A 105 -8.61 -0.13 -4.01
C ASP A 105 -9.29 -1.43 -3.47
N GLY A 106 -8.50 -2.48 -3.20
CA GLY A 106 -8.99 -3.79 -2.74
C GLY A 106 -9.70 -4.67 -3.77
N ASN A 107 -9.78 -4.26 -5.04
CA ASN A 107 -10.41 -5.01 -6.14
C ASN A 107 -9.40 -5.46 -7.20
N VAL A 108 -9.47 -6.72 -7.62
CA VAL A 108 -8.91 -7.17 -8.90
C VAL A 108 -9.81 -6.60 -9.98
N ARG A 109 -9.44 -5.48 -10.61
CA ARG A 109 -10.05 -5.18 -11.91
C ARG A 109 -9.44 -6.16 -12.90
N ALA A 110 -10.14 -7.28 -13.11
CA ALA A 110 -9.91 -8.15 -14.25
C ALA A 110 -9.77 -7.27 -15.50
N HIS A 111 -8.86 -7.65 -16.40
CA HIS A 111 -8.75 -7.07 -17.73
C HIS A 111 -10.14 -6.75 -18.26
N LYS A 112 -10.32 -5.55 -18.80
CA LYS A 112 -11.56 -5.11 -19.47
C LYS A 112 -11.98 -6.01 -20.67
N ASN A 113 -11.31 -7.14 -20.89
CA ASN A 113 -11.51 -8.09 -21.99
C ASN A 113 -12.05 -9.47 -21.59
N SER A 114 -12.43 -9.76 -20.34
CA SER A 114 -13.06 -11.05 -20.01
C SER A 114 -14.57 -11.15 -20.36
N LYS A 115 -15.09 -10.26 -21.22
CA LYS A 115 -16.47 -10.35 -21.75
C LYS A 115 -16.62 -11.18 -23.02
N ASN A 116 -15.59 -11.89 -23.50
CA ASN A 116 -15.71 -12.80 -24.65
C ASN A 116 -14.88 -14.07 -24.46
N ILE A 117 -15.30 -14.96 -23.58
CA ILE A 117 -15.13 -16.41 -23.80
C ILE A 117 -16.41 -17.07 -23.28
N LEU A 118 -17.24 -17.52 -24.23
CA LEU A 118 -18.33 -18.47 -24.02
C LEU A 118 -17.76 -19.84 -23.67
#